data_AF-A0A8H6NKM4-F1
#
_entry.id   AF-A0A8H6NKM4-F1
#
_cell.length_a   1.000
_cell.length_b   1.000
_cell.length_c   1.000
_cell.angle_alpha   90.00
_cell.angle_beta   90.00
_cell.angle_gamma   90.00
#
_symmetry.space_group_name_H-M   'P 1'
#
loop_
_entity.id
_entity.type
_entity.pdbx_description
1 polymer ?
#
loop_
_entity_poly.entity_id
_entity_poly.type
_entity_poly.pdbx_seq_one_letter_code
_entity_poly.pdbx_strand_id
1 'polypeptide(L)'
;MVESTALLTAAILCDGESSGSAGTYAVRAAYAAAFSRFVTGLLDGHQDKQRKLSMYSVAKTIGLPATFVELRHQATHEQLPSLAKLRSAARKALEWIWTYYWRHLGADEQQDDFARGDAAVGGYHELVMGYLGEPEGARKNERRKLLDRLDEREMLLTLAHIADEPPNDVVLTGALRLAKDVLRRGQELQEEATEDLDRVKGELLQRRDALLSNDEAGEAQEGSGIGWAKYEGTWKPRPIGVAYCDSCSDASQLTFTNAMHIQSIPMWVGSSNNYAYLVKDEKTNEAVIIDPANPPEVTPVLKKAIAGNEIKLTAIVNTHHHWDHAGGNKKLLGDLGQPKLPIIGGKSCEGVTSTPAHGESFTIGSIAVKALHTPCHTQDSICWFMQDGDQKVVFTGDTLFHSGCGKFFEGNAEEMHTALNKTLAALPDDTVVFPGHEYTKSNVKFAASVLQNEAILKLQKFAEENKETQGKFNIGDEKKHNVFMRVDDPEIQKVTGEQDPVAVMAKLREMKNNFK
;
A
#
# COMPACT_ATOMS: atom_id res chain seq x y z
N MET A 1 3.57 1.89 11.35
CA MET A 1 4.09 1.09 12.48
C MET A 1 5.30 0.25 12.10
N VAL A 2 5.26 -0.50 11.00
CA VAL A 2 6.41 -1.27 10.48
C VAL A 2 7.68 -0.42 10.30
N GLU A 3 7.58 0.72 9.59
CA GLU A 3 8.71 1.66 9.43
C GLU A 3 9.23 2.18 10.78
N SER A 4 8.33 2.56 11.69
CA SER A 4 8.68 3.05 13.02
C SER A 4 9.45 2.01 13.84
N THR A 5 9.05 0.73 13.77
CA THR A 5 9.75 -0.39 14.40
C THR A 5 11.15 -0.57 13.80
N ALA A 6 11.28 -0.53 12.48
CA ALA A 6 12.57 -0.66 11.81
C ALA A 6 13.54 0.47 12.20
N LEU A 7 13.07 1.73 12.18
CA LEU A 7 13.90 2.90 12.51
C LEU A 7 14.35 2.92 13.98
N LEU A 8 13.44 2.62 14.92
CA LEU A 8 13.78 2.54 16.34
C LEU A 8 14.75 1.38 16.64
N THR A 9 14.58 0.25 15.96
CA THR A 9 15.47 -0.90 16.08
C THR A 9 16.85 -0.59 15.50
N ALA A 10 16.91 0.04 14.34
CA ALA A 10 18.16 0.48 13.72
C ALA A 10 18.94 1.45 14.63
N ALA A 11 18.25 2.42 15.25
CA ALA A 11 18.88 3.32 16.21
C ALA A 11 19.48 2.58 17.42
N ILE A 12 18.82 1.52 17.91
CA ILE A 12 19.33 0.67 19.00
C ILE A 12 20.54 -0.15 18.58
N LEU A 13 20.55 -0.69 17.36
CA LEU A 13 21.67 -1.48 16.86
C LEU A 13 22.92 -0.60 16.64
N CYS A 14 22.75 0.59 16.05
CA CYS A 14 23.87 1.52 15.79
C CYS A 14 24.47 2.13 17.08
N ASP A 15 23.71 2.18 18.17
CA ASP A 15 24.16 2.67 19.48
C ASP A 15 25.28 1.80 20.08
N GLY A 16 25.28 0.49 19.80
CA GLY A 16 26.29 -0.45 20.30
C GLY A 16 27.63 -0.41 19.55
N GLU A 17 27.66 0.13 18.33
CA GLU A 17 28.84 0.10 17.43
C GLU A 17 29.67 1.40 17.49
N SER A 18 29.15 2.45 18.13
CA SER A 18 29.72 3.80 18.09
C SER A 18 30.59 4.11 19.31
N SER A 19 31.92 4.02 19.18
CA SER A 19 32.87 4.46 20.21
C SER A 19 33.45 5.85 19.90
N GLY A 20 33.10 6.88 20.69
CA GLY A 20 33.70 8.23 20.62
C GLY A 20 32.71 9.39 20.83
N SER A 21 33.19 10.60 21.15
CA SER A 21 32.33 11.76 21.47
C SER A 21 31.50 12.28 20.28
N ALA A 22 32.04 12.18 19.06
CA ALA A 22 31.31 12.46 17.82
C ALA A 22 30.22 11.41 17.55
N GLY A 23 30.46 10.15 17.95
CA GLY A 23 29.46 9.08 17.93
C GLY A 23 28.28 9.37 18.84
N THR A 24 28.50 9.95 20.02
CA THR A 24 27.43 10.27 20.97
C THR A 24 26.40 11.25 20.41
N TYR A 25 26.80 12.27 19.64
CA TYR A 25 25.85 13.18 19.01
C TYR A 25 25.10 12.50 17.86
N ALA A 26 25.81 11.79 16.98
CA ALA A 26 25.21 11.09 15.85
C ALA A 26 24.18 10.05 16.31
N VAL A 27 24.49 9.29 17.36
CA VAL A 27 23.58 8.33 17.98
C VAL A 27 22.37 9.03 18.58
N ARG A 28 22.56 10.14 19.32
CA ARG A 28 21.43 10.94 19.85
C ARG A 28 20.54 11.49 18.75
N ALA A 29 21.12 11.96 17.64
CA ALA A 29 20.37 12.44 16.49
C ALA A 29 19.60 11.31 15.79
N ALA A 30 20.20 10.13 15.63
CA ALA A 30 19.54 8.96 15.06
C ALA A 30 18.32 8.52 15.91
N TYR A 31 18.50 8.40 17.23
CA TYR A 31 17.39 8.12 18.14
C TYR A 31 16.29 9.19 18.08
N ALA A 32 16.67 10.46 18.11
CA ALA A 32 15.73 11.57 18.04
C ALA A 32 14.93 11.57 16.73
N ALA A 33 15.59 11.35 15.60
CA ALA A 33 14.94 11.27 14.29
C ALA A 33 13.99 10.06 14.18
N ALA A 34 14.43 8.88 14.62
CA ALA A 34 13.61 7.68 14.63
C ALA A 34 12.36 7.86 15.53
N PHE A 35 12.56 8.42 16.73
CA PHE A 35 11.48 8.66 17.68
C PHE A 35 10.50 9.74 17.20
N SER A 36 11.00 10.84 16.63
CA SER A 36 10.14 11.89 16.06
C SER A 36 9.32 11.37 14.87
N ARG A 37 9.90 10.53 14.00
CA ARG A 37 9.15 9.88 12.89
C ARG A 37 8.09 8.91 13.41
N PHE A 38 8.38 8.16 14.48
CA PHE A 38 7.39 7.33 15.15
C PHE A 38 6.19 8.14 15.65
N VAL A 39 6.44 9.17 16.48
CA VAL A 39 5.37 9.95 17.10
C VAL A 39 4.58 10.76 16.07
N THR A 40 5.25 11.44 15.13
CA THR A 40 4.57 12.23 14.10
C THR A 40 3.82 11.34 13.10
N GLY A 41 4.45 10.27 12.59
CA GLY A 41 3.79 9.37 11.65
C GLY A 41 2.56 8.68 12.25
N LEU A 42 2.59 8.34 13.54
CA LEU A 42 1.46 7.75 14.24
C LEU A 42 0.32 8.76 14.47
N LEU A 43 0.65 9.96 14.95
CA LEU A 43 -0.36 10.96 15.31
C LEU A 43 -0.99 11.63 14.08
N ASP A 44 -0.22 11.87 13.02
CA ASP A 44 -0.75 12.43 11.77
C ASP A 44 -1.76 11.48 11.11
N GLY A 45 -1.56 10.17 11.22
CA GLY A 45 -2.51 9.16 10.74
C GLY A 45 -3.87 9.19 11.48
N HIS A 46 -3.92 9.81 12.66
CA HIS A 46 -5.13 9.91 13.50
C HIS A 46 -5.70 11.34 13.57
N GLN A 47 -5.17 12.29 12.78
CA GLN A 47 -5.72 13.64 12.69
C GLN A 47 -6.96 13.67 11.79
N ASP A 48 -8.02 14.33 12.25
CA ASP A 48 -9.22 14.58 11.44
C ASP A 48 -8.97 15.73 10.45
N LYS A 49 -9.41 15.54 9.19
CA LYS A 49 -9.31 16.52 8.11
C LYS A 49 -10.20 17.74 8.35
N GLN A 50 -11.27 17.64 9.14
CA GLN A 50 -12.18 18.75 9.41
C GLN A 50 -11.81 19.58 10.64
N ARG A 51 -11.11 19.01 11.64
CA ARG A 51 -10.70 19.74 12.86
C ARG A 51 -9.32 19.29 13.33
N LYS A 52 -8.33 20.19 13.23
CA LYS A 52 -6.97 19.93 13.72
C LYS A 52 -6.97 19.89 15.25
N LEU A 53 -6.72 18.72 15.80
CA LEU A 53 -6.56 18.52 17.24
C LEU A 53 -5.07 18.65 17.62
N SER A 54 -4.79 19.04 18.86
CA SER A 54 -3.40 19.07 19.32
C SER A 54 -2.80 17.66 19.32
N MET A 55 -1.48 17.53 19.12
CA MET A 55 -0.79 16.23 19.19
C MET A 55 -1.04 15.52 20.53
N TYR A 56 -1.18 16.29 21.62
CA TYR A 56 -1.55 15.78 22.94
C TYR A 56 -2.97 15.20 22.98
N SER A 57 -3.92 15.88 22.36
CA SER A 57 -5.30 15.42 22.28
C SER A 57 -5.41 14.13 21.48
N VAL A 58 -4.73 14.04 20.33
CA VAL A 58 -4.71 12.82 19.52
C VAL A 58 -3.99 11.67 20.23
N ALA A 59 -2.85 11.96 20.89
CA ALA A 59 -2.12 10.96 21.68
C ALA A 59 -2.98 10.36 22.79
N LYS A 60 -3.77 11.20 23.47
CA LYS A 60 -4.71 10.74 24.51
C LYS A 60 -5.76 9.78 23.93
N THR A 61 -6.31 10.08 22.76
CA THR A 61 -7.32 9.24 22.09
C THR A 61 -6.80 7.84 21.78
N ILE A 62 -5.53 7.72 21.36
CA ILE A 62 -4.93 6.44 20.97
C ILE A 62 -4.15 5.74 22.09
N GLY A 63 -4.17 6.28 23.31
CA GLY A 63 -3.43 5.72 24.44
C GLY A 63 -1.90 5.86 24.33
N LEU A 64 -1.40 6.82 23.54
CA LEU A 64 0.02 7.11 23.45
C LEU A 64 0.45 7.95 24.68
N PRO A 65 1.51 7.56 25.41
CA PRO A 65 1.96 8.34 26.57
C PRO A 65 2.27 9.79 26.21
N ALA A 66 1.72 10.74 26.99
CA ALA A 66 1.98 12.17 26.80
C ALA A 66 3.48 12.51 26.83
N THR A 67 4.27 11.72 27.57
CA THR A 67 5.74 11.84 27.64
C THR A 67 6.43 11.58 26.30
N PHE A 68 5.81 10.85 25.37
CA PHE A 68 6.34 10.65 24.02
C PHE A 68 6.11 11.88 23.14
N VAL A 69 4.96 12.54 23.28
CA VAL A 69 4.69 13.81 22.58
C VAL A 69 5.67 14.88 23.05
N GLU A 70 5.91 14.95 24.36
CA GLU A 70 6.87 15.88 24.96
C GLU A 70 8.30 15.59 24.49
N LEU A 71 8.72 14.33 24.48
CA LEU A 71 10.05 13.96 24.01
C LEU A 71 10.26 14.28 22.53
N ARG A 72 9.23 14.09 21.69
CA ARG A 72 9.25 14.50 20.28
C ARG A 72 9.34 16.02 20.14
N HIS A 73 8.61 16.78 20.96
CA HIS A 73 8.69 18.24 20.98
C HIS A 73 10.11 18.70 21.29
N GLN A 74 10.68 18.19 22.38
CA GLN A 74 12.06 18.44 22.79
C GLN A 74 13.08 18.05 21.72
N ALA A 75 12.92 16.89 21.09
CA ALA A 75 13.83 16.40 20.03
C ALA A 75 13.81 17.24 18.75
N THR A 76 12.73 18.00 18.50
CA THR A 76 12.53 18.74 17.25
C THR A 76 12.77 20.25 17.42
N HIS A 77 12.40 20.79 18.59
CA HIS A 77 12.36 22.23 18.81
C HIS A 77 13.30 22.72 19.92
N GLU A 78 13.90 21.81 20.70
CA GLU A 78 14.85 22.14 21.75
C GLU A 78 16.20 21.45 21.53
N GLN A 79 17.05 21.46 22.56
CA GLN A 79 18.27 20.69 22.57
C GLN A 79 17.95 19.18 22.62
N LEU A 80 18.69 18.40 21.83
CA LEU A 80 18.53 16.95 21.78
C LEU A 80 18.54 16.35 23.20
N PRO A 81 17.60 15.45 23.54
CA PRO A 81 17.58 14.82 24.85
C PRO A 81 18.84 14.00 25.14
N SER A 82 19.06 13.67 26.43
CA SER A 82 20.17 12.81 26.82
C SER A 82 20.04 11.42 26.20
N LEU A 83 21.17 10.79 25.90
CA LEU A 83 21.19 9.46 25.29
C LEU A 83 20.47 8.42 26.17
N ALA A 84 20.59 8.52 27.51
CA ALA A 84 19.87 7.66 28.44
C ALA A 84 18.33 7.82 28.32
N LYS A 85 17.84 9.06 28.17
CA LYS A 85 16.40 9.34 27.98
C LYS A 85 15.90 8.78 26.64
N LEU A 86 16.69 8.93 25.57
CA LEU A 86 16.39 8.43 24.23
C LEU A 86 16.38 6.90 24.15
N ARG A 87 17.38 6.22 24.74
CA ARG A 87 17.44 4.76 24.86
C ARG A 87 16.23 4.19 25.59
N SER A 88 15.89 4.79 26.74
CA SER A 88 14.73 4.38 27.53
C SER A 88 13.43 4.57 26.75
N ALA A 89 13.27 5.72 26.07
CA ALA A 89 12.08 6.02 25.29
C ALA A 89 11.94 5.11 24.06
N ALA A 90 13.03 4.79 23.36
CA ALA A 90 12.99 3.89 22.21
C ALA A 90 12.55 2.48 22.60
N ARG A 91 13.03 1.95 23.72
CA ARG A 91 12.60 0.64 24.25
C ARG A 91 11.11 0.65 24.62
N LYS A 92 10.67 1.67 25.36
CA LYS A 92 9.25 1.84 25.72
C LYS A 92 8.36 2.02 24.49
N ALA A 93 8.85 2.71 23.45
CA ALA A 93 8.13 2.87 22.20
C ALA A 93 7.99 1.55 21.45
N LEU A 94 9.03 0.72 21.40
CA LEU A 94 8.95 -0.62 20.80
C LEU A 94 7.99 -1.54 21.55
N GLU A 95 8.00 -1.51 22.88
CA GLU A 95 7.06 -2.26 23.72
C GLU A 95 5.62 -1.78 23.52
N TRP A 96 5.42 -0.46 23.42
CA TRP A 96 4.12 0.13 23.10
C TRP A 96 3.67 -0.27 21.69
N ILE A 97 4.55 -0.19 20.67
CA ILE A 97 4.26 -0.62 19.29
C ILE A 97 3.92 -2.11 19.26
N TRP A 98 4.63 -2.95 20.02
CA TRP A 98 4.31 -4.38 20.13
C TRP A 98 2.90 -4.59 20.67
N THR A 99 2.58 -3.95 21.79
CA THR A 99 1.27 -4.09 22.44
C THR A 99 0.15 -3.52 21.60
N TYR A 100 0.38 -2.40 20.91
CA TYR A 100 -0.62 -1.70 20.11
C TYR A 100 -0.83 -2.33 18.73
N TYR A 101 0.23 -2.79 18.07
CA TYR A 101 0.20 -3.21 16.66
C TYR A 101 0.59 -4.68 16.47
N TRP A 102 1.80 -5.08 16.85
CA TRP A 102 2.33 -6.41 16.48
C TRP A 102 1.66 -7.58 17.19
N ARG A 103 1.26 -7.43 18.46
CA ARG A 103 0.60 -8.49 19.23
C ARG A 103 -0.74 -8.91 18.60
N HIS A 104 -1.35 -8.04 17.82
CA HIS A 104 -2.61 -8.30 17.12
C HIS A 104 -2.38 -8.90 15.73
N LEU A 105 -1.15 -8.88 15.20
CA LEU A 105 -0.79 -9.51 13.92
C LEU A 105 -0.54 -11.01 14.13
N GLY A 106 -1.62 -11.79 14.07
CA GLY A 106 -1.58 -13.25 14.29
C GLY A 106 -2.71 -13.80 15.16
N ALA A 107 -3.60 -12.95 15.65
CA ALA A 107 -4.94 -13.39 16.08
C ALA A 107 -5.86 -13.67 14.86
N ASP A 108 -5.34 -13.47 13.64
CA ASP A 108 -6.06 -13.53 12.36
C ASP A 108 -5.94 -14.90 11.64
N GLU A 109 -5.91 -16.00 12.38
CA GLU A 109 -6.58 -17.24 11.92
C GLU A 109 -7.97 -17.41 12.58
N GLN A 110 -8.40 -16.44 13.41
CA GLN A 110 -9.79 -16.28 13.87
C GLN A 110 -10.26 -14.82 13.84
N GLN A 111 -9.64 -13.96 13.02
CA GLN A 111 -10.06 -12.57 12.85
C GLN A 111 -10.54 -12.32 11.42
N ASP A 112 -11.43 -13.21 10.99
CA ASP A 112 -12.30 -13.04 9.82
C ASP A 112 -13.75 -12.76 10.28
N ASP A 113 -13.91 -11.94 11.33
CA ASP A 113 -15.21 -11.49 11.84
C ASP A 113 -15.35 -9.95 11.92
N PHE A 114 -14.32 -9.18 11.55
CA PHE A 114 -14.41 -7.70 11.50
C PHE A 114 -15.14 -7.15 10.25
N ALA A 115 -15.55 -8.03 9.33
CA ALA A 115 -16.42 -7.71 8.19
C ALA A 115 -17.81 -8.38 8.28
N ARG A 116 -18.26 -8.76 9.49
CA ARG A 116 -19.64 -9.21 9.79
C ARG A 116 -20.43 -8.26 10.69
N GLY A 117 -20.01 -7.00 10.78
CA GLY A 117 -20.70 -5.95 11.55
C GLY A 117 -22.11 -5.61 11.05
N ASP A 118 -22.43 -5.78 9.77
CA ASP A 118 -23.78 -5.49 9.26
C ASP A 118 -24.79 -6.62 9.53
N ALA A 119 -24.35 -7.78 10.01
CA ALA A 119 -25.25 -8.89 10.36
C ALA A 119 -25.52 -9.03 11.87
N ALA A 120 -24.61 -8.56 12.74
CA ALA A 120 -24.77 -8.63 14.19
C ALA A 120 -25.53 -7.43 14.81
N VAL A 121 -25.48 -6.26 14.15
CA VAL A 121 -26.26 -5.07 14.58
C VAL A 121 -27.75 -5.39 14.62
N GLY A 122 -28.26 -6.28 13.74
CA GLY A 122 -29.67 -6.69 13.75
C GLY A 122 -30.14 -7.35 15.05
N GLY A 123 -29.30 -8.15 15.72
CA GLY A 123 -29.69 -8.90 16.93
C GLY A 123 -29.66 -8.07 18.21
N TYR A 124 -28.63 -7.22 18.37
CA TYR A 124 -28.51 -6.34 19.54
C TYR A 124 -29.38 -5.11 19.43
N HIS A 125 -29.58 -4.58 18.22
CA HIS A 125 -30.50 -3.46 17.99
C HIS A 125 -31.91 -3.80 18.47
N GLU A 126 -32.44 -5.00 18.15
CA GLU A 126 -33.78 -5.41 18.59
C GLU A 126 -33.87 -5.60 20.11
N LEU A 127 -32.81 -6.10 20.75
CA LEU A 127 -32.74 -6.28 22.20
C LEU A 127 -32.67 -4.93 22.94
N VAL A 128 -31.82 -4.01 22.48
CA VAL A 128 -31.66 -2.65 23.04
C VAL A 128 -32.92 -1.83 22.81
N MET A 129 -33.48 -1.84 21.61
CA MET A 129 -34.74 -1.18 21.27
C MET A 129 -35.91 -1.74 22.09
N GLY A 130 -35.96 -3.05 22.28
CA GLY A 130 -36.93 -3.71 23.14
C GLY A 130 -36.79 -3.33 24.61
N TYR A 131 -35.59 -3.02 25.10
CA TYR A 131 -35.39 -2.49 26.47
C TYR A 131 -35.76 -1.00 26.58
N LEU A 132 -35.41 -0.19 25.58
CA LEU A 132 -35.69 1.25 25.55
C LEU A 132 -37.18 1.55 25.40
N GLY A 133 -37.93 0.69 24.69
CA GLY A 133 -39.36 0.81 24.47
C GLY A 133 -40.26 0.14 25.52
N GLU A 134 -39.72 -0.67 26.44
CA GLU A 134 -40.53 -1.39 27.43
C GLU A 134 -40.82 -0.53 28.68
N PRO A 135 -42.07 -0.47 29.16
CA PRO A 135 -42.42 0.20 30.42
C PRO A 135 -41.77 -0.49 31.64
N GLU A 136 -41.59 0.27 32.72
CA GLU A 136 -41.00 -0.24 33.97
C GLU A 136 -41.79 -1.46 34.50
N GLY A 137 -41.09 -2.57 34.69
CA GLY A 137 -41.72 -3.84 35.10
C GLY A 137 -40.79 -5.05 34.97
N ALA A 138 -41.31 -6.23 35.29
CA ALA A 138 -40.54 -7.47 35.32
C ALA A 138 -39.83 -7.80 33.99
N ARG A 139 -40.49 -7.53 32.85
CA ARG A 139 -39.93 -7.76 31.51
C ARG A 139 -38.76 -6.84 31.18
N LYS A 140 -38.79 -5.58 31.64
CA LYS A 140 -37.68 -4.64 31.47
C LYS A 140 -36.46 -5.07 32.29
N ASN A 141 -36.68 -5.58 33.50
CA ASN A 141 -35.61 -6.11 34.35
C ASN A 141 -34.98 -7.39 33.77
N GLU A 142 -35.76 -8.27 33.15
CA GLU A 142 -35.23 -9.42 32.43
C GLU A 142 -34.37 -9.01 31.23
N ARG A 143 -34.84 -8.05 30.43
CA ARG A 143 -34.04 -7.49 29.33
C ARG A 143 -32.77 -6.79 29.82
N ARG A 144 -32.82 -6.10 30.96
CA ARG A 144 -31.63 -5.49 31.58
C ARG A 144 -30.56 -6.53 31.94
N LYS A 145 -30.97 -7.66 32.52
CA LYS A 145 -30.04 -8.77 32.84
C LYS A 145 -29.40 -9.38 31.60
N LEU A 146 -30.09 -9.37 30.46
CA LEU A 146 -29.54 -9.81 29.18
C LEU A 146 -28.55 -8.77 28.63
N LEU A 147 -28.87 -7.48 28.73
CA LEU A 147 -27.97 -6.40 28.33
C LEU A 147 -26.68 -6.38 29.14
N ASP A 148 -26.74 -6.61 30.46
CA ASP A 148 -25.56 -6.62 31.32
C ASP A 148 -24.57 -7.78 31.02
N ARG A 149 -24.92 -8.71 30.12
CA ARG A 149 -24.04 -9.79 29.63
C ARG A 149 -23.38 -9.47 28.29
N LEU A 150 -23.72 -8.34 27.67
CA LEU A 150 -23.18 -7.94 26.38
C LEU A 150 -21.84 -7.25 26.54
N ASP A 151 -21.01 -7.36 25.50
CA ASP A 151 -19.77 -6.63 25.39
C ASP A 151 -20.02 -5.10 25.38
N GLU A 152 -19.26 -4.37 26.18
CA GLU A 152 -19.45 -2.92 26.37
C GLU A 152 -19.25 -2.13 25.08
N ARG A 153 -18.29 -2.54 24.24
CA ARG A 153 -17.98 -1.87 22.98
C ARG A 153 -19.12 -2.08 21.98
N GLU A 154 -19.63 -3.30 21.85
CA GLU A 154 -20.77 -3.60 20.97
C GLU A 154 -22.06 -2.91 21.43
N MET A 155 -22.26 -2.79 22.75
CA MET A 155 -23.39 -2.04 23.32
C MET A 155 -23.30 -0.54 23.01
N LEU A 156 -22.12 0.06 23.13
CA LEU A 156 -21.91 1.48 22.82
C LEU A 156 -22.06 1.77 21.32
N LEU A 157 -21.59 0.88 20.45
CA LEU A 157 -21.79 0.99 18.99
C LEU A 157 -23.27 0.92 18.63
N THR A 158 -24.01 -0.01 19.22
CA THR A 158 -25.47 -0.14 18.99
C THR A 158 -26.23 1.08 19.50
N LEU A 159 -25.86 1.62 20.67
CA LEU A 159 -26.49 2.82 21.23
C LEU A 159 -26.18 4.09 20.43
N ALA A 160 -24.98 4.20 19.86
CA ALA A 160 -24.62 5.30 18.97
C ALA A 160 -25.47 5.25 17.69
N HIS A 161 -25.65 4.06 17.10
CA HIS A 161 -26.49 3.88 15.91
C HIS A 161 -27.96 4.25 16.17
N ILE A 162 -28.54 3.86 17.32
CA ILE A 162 -29.90 4.25 17.71
C ILE A 162 -30.02 5.77 17.96
N ALA A 163 -28.95 6.42 18.41
CA ALA A 163 -28.94 7.86 18.66
C ALA A 163 -28.82 8.70 17.37
N ASP A 164 -28.23 8.15 16.30
CA ASP A 164 -28.13 8.82 15.00
C ASP A 164 -29.49 8.87 14.28
N GLU A 165 -30.32 7.83 14.40
CA GLU A 165 -31.69 7.77 13.84
C GLU A 165 -32.73 7.31 14.88
N PRO A 166 -33.07 8.14 15.88
CA PRO A 166 -33.97 7.73 16.95
C PRO A 166 -35.43 7.68 16.48
N PRO A 167 -36.19 6.62 16.80
CA PRO A 167 -37.62 6.53 16.46
C PRO A 167 -38.49 7.58 17.17
N ASN A 168 -38.06 8.04 18.35
CA ASN A 168 -38.69 9.11 19.12
C ASN A 168 -37.75 9.62 20.24
N ASP A 169 -38.10 10.77 20.83
CA ASP A 169 -37.32 11.44 21.86
C ASP A 169 -37.15 10.63 23.16
N VAL A 170 -38.10 9.74 23.45
CA VAL A 170 -38.04 8.85 24.64
C VAL A 170 -36.95 7.81 24.46
N VAL A 171 -36.84 7.23 23.26
CA VAL A 171 -35.80 6.26 22.91
C VAL A 171 -34.43 6.93 22.86
N LEU A 172 -34.31 8.13 22.30
CA LEU A 172 -33.05 8.91 22.29
C LEU A 172 -32.56 9.19 23.72
N THR A 173 -33.45 9.69 24.59
CA THR A 173 -33.11 10.01 25.98
C THR A 173 -32.73 8.75 26.77
N GLY A 174 -33.41 7.63 26.50
CA GLY A 174 -33.10 6.33 27.09
C GLY A 174 -31.75 5.78 26.63
N ALA A 175 -31.44 5.89 25.33
CA ALA A 175 -30.18 5.45 24.75
C ALA A 175 -28.98 6.21 25.33
N LEU A 176 -29.10 7.55 25.42
CA LEU A 176 -28.07 8.41 26.00
C LEU A 176 -27.84 8.12 27.49
N ARG A 177 -28.90 7.85 28.26
CA ARG A 177 -28.78 7.49 29.68
C ARG A 177 -28.10 6.13 29.85
N LEU A 178 -28.46 5.15 29.04
CA LEU A 178 -27.85 3.82 29.10
C LEU A 178 -26.38 3.86 28.67
N ALA A 179 -26.03 4.62 27.64
CA ALA A 179 -24.64 4.82 27.21
C ALA A 179 -23.80 5.44 28.34
N LYS A 180 -24.35 6.42 29.06
CA LYS A 180 -23.70 7.03 30.22
C LYS A 180 -23.47 6.03 31.36
N ASP A 181 -24.43 5.15 31.63
CA ASP A 181 -24.32 4.11 32.66
C ASP A 181 -23.27 3.04 32.30
N VAL A 182 -23.12 2.71 31.02
CA VAL A 182 -22.09 1.78 30.52
C VAL A 182 -20.70 2.41 30.67
N LEU A 183 -20.54 3.66 30.22
CA LEU A 183 -19.28 4.39 30.34
C LEU A 183 -18.85 4.60 31.80
N ARG A 184 -19.79 4.81 32.73
CA ARG A 184 -19.48 4.94 34.15
C ARG A 184 -19.01 3.61 34.77
N ARG A 185 -19.64 2.49 34.41
CA ARG A 185 -19.22 1.15 34.86
C ARG A 185 -17.80 0.82 34.39
N GLY A 186 -17.47 1.17 33.15
CA GLY A 186 -16.10 1.04 32.64
C GLY A 186 -15.08 1.88 33.41
N GLN A 187 -15.46 3.05 33.94
CA GLN A 187 -14.58 3.89 34.78
C GLN A 187 -14.39 3.32 36.19
N GLU A 188 -15.45 2.81 36.83
CA GLU A 188 -15.38 2.20 38.18
C GLU A 188 -14.51 0.93 38.18
N LEU A 189 -14.60 0.09 37.15
CA LEU A 189 -13.75 -1.10 36.98
C LEU A 189 -12.28 -0.75 36.70
N GLN A 190 -12.03 0.40 36.09
CA GLN A 190 -10.68 0.90 35.80
C GLN A 190 -10.02 1.49 37.05
N GLU A 191 -10.79 2.05 37.99
CA GLU A 191 -10.32 2.50 39.30
C GLU A 191 -9.97 1.31 40.23
N GLU A 192 -10.80 0.26 40.28
CA GLU A 192 -10.49 -0.99 41.02
C GLU A 192 -9.23 -1.69 40.48
N ALA A 193 -9.06 -1.73 39.15
CA ALA A 193 -7.88 -2.33 38.53
C ALA A 193 -6.59 -1.53 38.81
N THR A 194 -6.68 -0.20 39.00
CA THR A 194 -5.53 0.62 39.38
C THR A 194 -5.09 0.43 40.82
N GLU A 195 -6.01 0.20 41.77
CA GLU A 195 -5.65 -0.11 43.16
C GLU A 195 -4.92 -1.47 43.27
N ASP A 196 -5.34 -2.47 42.50
CA ASP A 196 -4.69 -3.78 42.47
C ASP A 196 -3.30 -3.72 41.79
N LEU A 197 -3.14 -2.86 40.78
CA LEU A 197 -1.87 -2.58 40.12
C LEU A 197 -0.87 -1.87 41.03
N ASP A 198 -1.31 -0.91 41.84
CA ASP A 198 -0.44 -0.22 42.79
C ASP A 198 -0.02 -1.13 43.96
N ARG A 199 -0.88 -2.08 44.38
CA ARG A 199 -0.50 -3.14 45.33
C ARG A 199 0.59 -4.05 44.76
N VAL A 200 0.41 -4.55 43.54
CA VAL A 200 1.38 -5.44 42.85
C VAL A 200 2.70 -4.71 42.59
N LYS A 201 2.64 -3.41 42.27
CA LYS A 201 3.82 -2.56 42.06
C LYS A 201 4.59 -2.30 43.37
N GLY A 202 3.90 -2.16 44.49
CA GLY A 202 4.51 -2.09 45.82
C GLY A 202 5.27 -3.36 46.21
N GLU A 203 4.67 -4.53 45.96
CA GLU A 203 5.32 -5.84 46.20
C GLU A 203 6.54 -6.07 45.30
N LEU A 204 6.47 -5.64 44.03
CA LEU A 204 7.59 -5.71 43.08
C LEU A 204 8.75 -4.79 43.45
N LEU A 205 8.47 -3.59 43.99
CA LEU A 205 9.51 -2.66 44.44
C LEU A 205 10.24 -3.18 45.68
N GLN A 206 9.53 -3.80 46.64
CA GLN A 206 10.18 -4.47 47.78
C GLN A 206 11.04 -5.65 47.36
N ARG A 207 10.59 -6.47 46.39
CA ARG A 207 11.39 -7.57 45.84
C ARG A 207 12.63 -7.08 45.09
N ARG A 208 12.51 -5.98 44.35
CA ARG A 208 13.64 -5.34 43.65
C ARG A 208 14.68 -4.84 44.64
N ASP A 209 14.26 -4.20 45.73
CA ASP A 209 15.19 -3.63 46.70
C ASP A 209 15.89 -4.73 47.54
N ALA A 210 15.24 -5.88 47.76
CA ALA A 210 15.85 -7.09 48.35
C ALA A 210 16.82 -7.82 47.39
N LEU A 211 16.63 -7.69 46.07
CA LEU A 211 17.53 -8.23 45.05
C LEU A 211 18.79 -7.38 44.87
N LEU A 212 18.69 -6.06 45.03
CA LEU A 212 19.82 -5.13 44.90
C LEU A 212 20.73 -5.08 46.13
N SER A 213 20.36 -5.73 47.25
CA SER A 213 21.20 -5.80 48.44
C SER A 213 22.13 -7.02 48.50
N ASN A 214 22.04 -7.94 47.55
CA ASN A 214 22.75 -9.22 47.56
C ASN A 214 23.80 -9.38 46.44
N ASP A 215 24.35 -8.29 45.91
CA ASP A 215 25.51 -8.35 45.01
C ASP A 215 26.83 -8.50 45.80
N GLU A 216 27.06 -9.70 46.34
CA GLU A 216 28.42 -10.24 46.45
C GLU A 216 28.50 -11.56 45.70
N ALA A 217 29.29 -11.53 44.63
CA ALA A 217 30.00 -12.63 43.97
C ALA A 217 29.23 -13.96 43.78
N GLY A 218 28.80 -14.22 42.55
CA GLY A 218 28.45 -15.56 42.13
C GLY A 218 28.11 -15.64 40.65
N GLU A 219 29.02 -16.18 39.86
CA GLU A 219 28.81 -16.60 38.47
C GLU A 219 27.55 -17.46 38.35
N ALA A 220 26.66 -17.13 37.40
CA ALA A 220 25.49 -17.95 37.09
C ALA A 220 25.39 -18.23 35.59
N GLN A 221 25.31 -19.53 35.32
CA GLN A 221 25.23 -20.27 34.07
C GLN A 221 24.09 -19.84 33.13
N GLU A 222 24.33 -20.09 31.84
CA GLU A 222 23.33 -20.14 30.78
C GLU A 222 22.15 -21.06 31.13
N GLY A 223 20.96 -20.48 31.18
CA GLY A 223 19.67 -21.16 31.19
C GLY A 223 18.95 -20.92 29.85
N SER A 224 18.58 -22.00 29.20
CA SER A 224 17.98 -22.10 27.87
C SER A 224 16.62 -21.40 27.72
N GLY A 225 16.45 -20.66 26.62
CA GLY A 225 15.22 -20.64 25.81
C GLY A 225 14.08 -19.70 26.24
N ILE A 226 14.08 -18.50 25.65
CA ILE A 226 13.01 -17.78 24.91
C ILE A 226 13.41 -16.30 24.96
N GLY A 227 14.28 -15.91 24.04
CA GLY A 227 14.85 -14.57 23.96
C GLY A 227 15.82 -14.48 22.79
N TRP A 228 15.93 -13.29 22.20
CA TRP A 228 16.85 -12.99 21.11
C TRP A 228 18.26 -13.47 21.45
N ALA A 229 18.78 -14.43 20.68
CA ALA A 229 20.13 -14.94 20.86
C ALA A 229 21.13 -14.09 20.07
N LYS A 230 22.32 -13.89 20.65
CA LYS A 230 23.45 -13.24 19.98
C LYS A 230 23.96 -14.16 18.88
N TYR A 231 24.09 -13.64 17.66
CA TYR A 231 24.65 -14.40 16.54
C TYR A 231 26.16 -14.60 16.76
N GLU A 232 26.58 -15.86 16.92
CA GLU A 232 27.98 -16.25 17.04
C GLU A 232 28.57 -16.46 15.64
N GLY A 233 29.33 -15.48 15.16
CA GLY A 233 30.00 -15.47 13.86
C GLY A 233 30.52 -14.09 13.50
N THR A 234 31.41 -13.97 12.51
CA THR A 234 31.83 -12.65 12.01
C THR A 234 30.62 -11.97 11.37
N TRP A 235 30.07 -10.96 12.04
CA TRP A 235 28.90 -10.22 11.57
C TRP A 235 29.22 -9.56 10.22
N LYS A 236 28.48 -9.96 9.18
CA LYS A 236 28.55 -9.33 7.85
C LYS A 236 27.34 -8.39 7.72
N PRO A 237 27.54 -7.06 7.61
CA PRO A 237 26.43 -6.12 7.46
C PRO A 237 25.59 -6.48 6.23
N ARG A 238 24.28 -6.58 6.40
CA ARG A 238 23.33 -6.69 5.28
C ARG A 238 22.74 -5.31 5.01
N PRO A 239 22.85 -4.76 3.80
CA PRO A 239 22.01 -3.64 3.39
C PRO A 239 20.55 -4.09 3.39
N ILE A 240 19.65 -3.23 3.84
CA ILE A 240 18.21 -3.41 3.67
C ILE A 240 17.93 -3.48 2.16
N GLY A 241 17.39 -4.60 1.67
CA GLY A 241 16.85 -4.74 0.30
C GLY A 241 17.42 -5.81 -0.64
N VAL A 242 18.31 -6.72 -0.22
CA VAL A 242 18.91 -7.73 -1.14
C VAL A 242 18.50 -9.17 -0.80
N ALA A 243 17.94 -9.90 -1.77
CA ALA A 243 17.81 -11.37 -1.72
C ALA A 243 19.10 -12.02 -2.25
N TYR A 244 19.52 -13.15 -1.67
CA TYR A 244 20.63 -13.95 -2.19
C TYR A 244 20.17 -15.37 -2.51
N CYS A 245 20.61 -15.89 -3.66
CA CYS A 245 20.44 -17.27 -4.09
C CYS A 245 21.63 -18.10 -3.59
N ASP A 246 21.35 -19.19 -2.86
CA ASP A 246 22.35 -20.00 -2.13
C ASP A 246 23.29 -20.87 -3.01
N SER A 247 23.42 -20.62 -4.32
CA SER A 247 24.14 -21.54 -5.23
C SER A 247 25.37 -20.99 -5.97
N CYS A 248 25.81 -19.75 -5.74
CA CYS A 248 27.02 -19.23 -6.39
C CYS A 248 28.10 -18.86 -5.38
N SER A 249 29.08 -19.73 -5.22
CA SER A 249 30.32 -19.45 -4.51
C SER A 249 31.32 -18.76 -5.46
N ASP A 250 31.15 -17.47 -5.70
CA ASP A 250 32.30 -16.64 -6.11
C ASP A 250 32.15 -15.20 -5.63
N ALA A 251 33.14 -14.75 -4.86
CA ALA A 251 33.17 -13.45 -4.22
C ALA A 251 33.72 -12.42 -5.21
N SER A 252 32.89 -11.96 -6.13
CA SER A 252 33.17 -10.73 -6.87
C SER A 252 31.86 -10.03 -7.26
N GLN A 253 31.80 -8.74 -6.91
CA GLN A 253 30.72 -7.76 -7.18
C GLN A 253 29.63 -7.65 -6.09
N LEU A 254 29.72 -6.56 -5.33
CA LEU A 254 28.58 -5.89 -4.70
C LEU A 254 27.58 -5.55 -5.81
N THR A 255 26.56 -6.38 -6.02
CA THR A 255 25.41 -5.99 -6.83
C THR A 255 24.57 -5.03 -6.01
N PHE A 256 24.65 -3.73 -6.32
CA PHE A 256 23.59 -2.78 -5.99
C PHE A 256 22.26 -3.45 -6.29
N THR A 257 21.30 -3.43 -5.35
CA THR A 257 19.95 -3.91 -5.62
C THR A 257 19.44 -3.16 -6.83
N ASN A 258 19.39 -3.88 -7.93
CA ASN A 258 18.92 -3.36 -9.19
C ASN A 258 17.48 -2.93 -8.98
N ALA A 259 17.21 -1.65 -9.16
CA ALA A 259 15.85 -1.17 -9.21
C ALA A 259 15.71 -0.36 -10.47
N MET A 260 14.98 -0.91 -11.43
CA MET A 260 14.29 -0.11 -12.42
C MET A 260 13.41 0.91 -11.69
N HIS A 261 13.63 2.19 -11.94
CA HIS A 261 12.79 3.26 -11.43
C HIS A 261 11.81 3.73 -12.52
N ILE A 262 10.53 3.84 -12.19
CA ILE A 262 9.48 4.24 -13.13
C ILE A 262 8.78 5.48 -12.59
N GLN A 263 8.87 6.58 -13.33
CA GLN A 263 8.11 7.79 -13.08
C GLN A 263 6.98 7.91 -14.11
N SER A 264 5.73 7.89 -13.63
CA SER A 264 4.57 8.24 -14.45
C SER A 264 4.51 9.75 -14.66
N ILE A 265 4.24 10.18 -15.89
CA ILE A 265 4.01 11.58 -16.28
C ILE A 265 2.59 11.64 -16.86
N PRO A 266 1.59 12.04 -16.06
CA PRO A 266 0.23 12.26 -16.56
C PRO A 266 0.23 13.34 -17.63
N MET A 267 -0.49 13.10 -18.74
CA MET A 267 -0.59 14.03 -19.85
C MET A 267 -2.01 14.56 -20.04
N TRP A 268 -2.12 15.85 -20.39
CA TRP A 268 -3.39 16.57 -20.62
C TRP A 268 -4.34 16.53 -19.41
N VAL A 269 -3.81 16.55 -18.19
CA VAL A 269 -4.59 16.42 -16.95
C VAL A 269 -5.77 17.39 -16.95
N GLY A 270 -6.98 16.84 -16.85
CA GLY A 270 -8.24 17.60 -16.86
C GLY A 270 -8.92 17.74 -18.23
N SER A 271 -8.26 17.34 -19.31
CA SER A 271 -8.81 17.35 -20.69
C SER A 271 -8.63 16.01 -21.43
N SER A 272 -7.62 15.23 -21.08
CA SER A 272 -7.46 13.81 -21.41
C SER A 272 -6.88 13.08 -20.19
N ASN A 273 -6.39 11.86 -20.39
CA ASN A 273 -6.00 10.95 -19.32
C ASN A 273 -4.88 9.96 -19.72
N ASN A 274 -3.95 10.39 -20.57
CA ASN A 274 -2.83 9.58 -21.03
C ASN A 274 -1.69 9.56 -20.00
N TYR A 275 -0.86 8.51 -20.04
CA TYR A 275 0.40 8.43 -19.30
C TYR A 275 1.59 8.30 -20.24
N ALA A 276 2.64 9.06 -19.95
CA ALA A 276 3.99 8.73 -20.40
C ALA A 276 4.78 8.13 -19.23
N TYR A 277 5.78 7.29 -19.52
CA TYR A 277 6.57 6.62 -18.48
C TYR A 277 8.07 6.82 -18.68
N LEU A 278 8.70 7.54 -17.76
CA LEU A 278 10.17 7.61 -17.70
C LEU A 278 10.67 6.39 -16.93
N VAL A 279 11.36 5.50 -17.62
CA VAL A 279 11.96 4.29 -17.05
C VAL A 279 13.46 4.49 -17.00
N LYS A 280 14.03 4.34 -15.80
CA LYS A 280 15.46 4.56 -15.53
C LYS A 280 16.06 3.29 -14.94
N ASP A 281 17.19 2.86 -15.48
CA ASP A 281 18.10 1.93 -14.81
C ASP A 281 18.93 2.68 -13.78
N GLU A 282 18.71 2.41 -12.49
CA GLU A 282 19.46 3.05 -11.40
C GLU A 282 20.97 2.75 -11.42
N LYS A 283 21.40 1.64 -12.05
CA LYS A 283 22.84 1.28 -12.10
C LYS A 283 23.62 2.13 -13.07
N THR A 284 23.05 2.37 -14.26
CA THR A 284 23.75 3.03 -15.36
C THR A 284 23.26 4.46 -15.58
N ASN A 285 22.18 4.85 -14.88
CA ASN A 285 21.35 6.02 -15.18
C ASN A 285 20.78 6.03 -16.60
N GLU A 286 20.93 4.96 -17.39
CA GLU A 286 20.30 4.90 -18.71
C GLU A 286 18.78 4.89 -18.56
N ALA A 287 18.11 5.67 -19.41
CA ALA A 287 16.67 5.83 -19.31
C ALA A 287 16.00 5.87 -20.68
N VAL A 288 14.75 5.46 -20.72
CA VAL A 288 13.86 5.66 -21.86
C VAL A 288 12.59 6.38 -21.42
N ILE A 289 11.98 7.09 -22.36
CA ILE A 289 10.65 7.67 -22.18
C ILE A 289 9.67 6.92 -23.07
N ILE A 290 8.62 6.36 -22.47
CA ILE A 290 7.56 5.62 -23.16
C ILE A 290 6.39 6.56 -23.46
N ASP A 291 5.91 6.55 -24.70
CA ASP A 291 4.73 7.28 -25.21
C ASP A 291 4.68 8.79 -24.85
N PRO A 292 5.72 9.60 -25.17
CA PRO A 292 5.79 11.00 -24.75
C PRO A 292 4.98 11.95 -25.64
N ALA A 293 3.67 11.75 -25.74
CA ALA A 293 2.82 12.43 -26.71
C ALA A 293 2.56 13.91 -26.45
N ASN A 294 2.77 14.40 -25.22
CA ASN A 294 2.60 15.81 -24.87
C ASN A 294 3.92 16.48 -24.45
N PRO A 295 4.78 16.90 -25.40
CA PRO A 295 6.07 17.52 -25.11
C PRO A 295 6.03 18.71 -24.14
N PRO A 296 5.02 19.61 -24.12
CA PRO A 296 4.93 20.66 -23.10
C PRO A 296 4.98 20.18 -21.65
N GLU A 297 4.46 18.97 -21.35
CA GLU A 297 4.46 18.39 -20.00
C GLU A 297 5.64 17.44 -19.78
N VAL A 298 6.04 16.70 -20.81
CA VAL A 298 7.13 15.70 -20.72
C VAL A 298 8.52 16.35 -20.78
N THR A 299 8.72 17.33 -21.67
CA THR A 299 10.03 17.95 -21.90
C THR A 299 10.63 18.57 -20.64
N PRO A 300 9.90 19.34 -19.82
CA PRO A 300 10.48 19.94 -18.62
C PRO A 300 10.99 18.90 -17.63
N VAL A 301 10.29 17.76 -17.50
CA VAL A 301 10.71 16.65 -16.64
C VAL A 301 12.03 16.05 -17.13
N LEU A 302 12.11 15.72 -18.42
CA LEU A 302 13.32 15.15 -19.01
C LEU A 302 14.49 16.13 -18.97
N LYS A 303 14.28 17.41 -19.32
CA LYS A 303 15.34 18.43 -19.26
C LYS A 303 15.90 18.59 -17.86
N LYS A 304 15.04 18.61 -16.84
CA LYS A 304 15.46 18.70 -15.44
C LYS A 304 16.31 17.49 -15.05
N ALA A 305 15.85 16.28 -15.34
CA ALA A 305 16.56 15.05 -14.99
C ALA A 305 17.90 14.91 -15.74
N ILE A 306 17.94 15.28 -17.03
CA ILE A 306 19.18 15.28 -17.83
C ILE A 306 20.17 16.32 -17.29
N ALA A 307 19.72 17.56 -17.02
CA ALA A 307 20.59 18.62 -16.51
C ALA A 307 21.12 18.32 -15.10
N GLY A 308 20.36 17.57 -14.29
CA GLY A 308 20.78 17.09 -12.98
C GLY A 308 21.72 15.88 -13.02
N ASN A 309 22.08 15.36 -14.20
CA ASN A 309 22.78 14.08 -14.39
C ASN A 309 22.07 12.89 -13.71
N GLU A 310 20.75 12.99 -13.50
CA GLU A 310 19.94 11.95 -12.90
C GLU A 310 19.62 10.84 -13.91
N ILE A 311 19.58 11.18 -15.20
CA ILE A 311 19.36 10.23 -16.30
C ILE A 311 20.28 10.50 -17.49
N LYS A 312 20.58 9.43 -18.23
CA LYS A 312 21.11 9.40 -19.58
C LYS A 312 20.03 8.85 -20.50
N LEU A 313 19.24 9.73 -21.12
CA LEU A 313 18.18 9.31 -22.03
C LEU A 313 18.78 8.62 -23.26
N THR A 314 18.40 7.37 -23.51
CA THR A 314 18.97 6.53 -24.59
C THR A 314 18.00 6.27 -25.74
N ALA A 315 16.69 6.31 -25.49
CA ALA A 315 15.68 6.19 -26.53
C ALA A 315 14.33 6.79 -26.12
N ILE A 316 13.51 7.10 -27.12
CA ILE A 316 12.06 7.16 -26.99
C ILE A 316 11.51 5.78 -27.35
N VAL A 317 10.56 5.28 -26.57
CA VAL A 317 9.89 4.01 -26.83
C VAL A 317 8.41 4.29 -27.06
N ASN A 318 7.81 3.70 -28.10
CA ASN A 318 6.38 3.83 -28.36
C ASN A 318 5.68 2.49 -28.35
N THR A 319 4.46 2.46 -27.81
CA THR A 319 3.61 1.26 -27.84
C THR A 319 2.92 1.13 -29.20
N HIS A 320 2.44 2.24 -29.77
CA HIS A 320 1.76 2.26 -31.07
C HIS A 320 1.69 3.67 -31.67
N HIS A 321 1.17 3.78 -32.89
CA HIS A 321 1.29 4.99 -33.71
C HIS A 321 0.29 6.11 -33.42
N HIS A 322 -0.73 5.90 -32.59
CA HIS A 322 -1.71 6.95 -32.35
C HIS A 322 -1.05 8.23 -31.81
N TRP A 323 -1.65 9.36 -32.17
CA TRP A 323 -1.06 10.68 -31.96
C TRP A 323 -0.85 11.00 -30.47
N ASP A 324 -1.69 10.47 -29.60
CA ASP A 324 -1.66 10.63 -28.15
C ASP A 324 -0.68 9.66 -27.46
N HIS A 325 0.11 8.92 -28.25
CA HIS A 325 1.26 8.12 -27.80
C HIS A 325 2.55 8.52 -28.52
N ALA A 326 2.55 8.54 -29.86
CA ALA A 326 3.73 8.79 -30.69
C ALA A 326 3.80 10.21 -31.27
N GLY A 327 2.74 11.01 -31.21
CA GLY A 327 2.66 12.32 -31.88
C GLY A 327 3.56 13.41 -31.27
N GLY A 328 4.16 13.15 -30.10
CA GLY A 328 5.10 14.07 -29.46
C GLY A 328 6.56 13.86 -29.87
N ASN A 329 6.87 12.78 -30.59
CA ASN A 329 8.25 12.32 -30.82
C ASN A 329 9.14 13.38 -31.48
N LYS A 330 8.77 13.90 -32.65
CA LYS A 330 9.62 14.87 -33.37
C LYS A 330 9.84 16.15 -32.57
N LYS A 331 8.77 16.67 -31.96
CA LYS A 331 8.85 17.89 -31.16
C LYS A 331 9.73 17.67 -29.93
N LEU A 332 9.62 16.53 -29.26
CA LEU A 332 10.45 16.20 -28.11
C LEU A 332 11.94 16.13 -28.49
N LEU A 333 12.30 15.47 -29.60
CA LEU A 333 13.67 15.43 -30.11
C LEU A 333 14.23 16.83 -30.34
N GLY A 334 13.43 17.71 -30.96
CA GLY A 334 13.77 19.11 -31.19
C GLY A 334 13.96 19.90 -29.89
N ASP A 335 13.02 19.76 -28.96
CA ASP A 335 13.06 20.45 -27.67
C ASP A 335 14.27 20.03 -26.83
N LEU A 336 14.66 18.75 -26.88
CA LEU A 336 15.82 18.19 -26.18
C LEU A 336 17.15 18.46 -26.90
N GLY A 337 17.13 18.91 -28.16
CA GLY A 337 18.33 19.08 -28.97
C GLY A 337 19.01 17.74 -29.31
N GLN A 338 18.25 16.64 -29.35
CA GLN A 338 18.76 15.28 -29.58
C GLN A 338 18.15 14.65 -30.86
N PRO A 339 18.40 15.21 -32.06
CA PRO A 339 17.74 14.77 -33.30
C PRO A 339 18.09 13.33 -33.74
N LYS A 340 19.09 12.70 -33.12
CA LYS A 340 19.54 11.34 -33.42
C LYS A 340 19.19 10.33 -32.33
N LEU A 341 18.45 10.73 -31.29
CA LEU A 341 18.03 9.80 -30.25
C LEU A 341 17.14 8.72 -30.89
N PRO A 342 17.44 7.43 -30.71
CA PRO A 342 16.64 6.35 -31.25
C PRO A 342 15.18 6.43 -30.81
N ILE A 343 14.28 6.10 -31.74
CA ILE A 343 12.86 5.86 -31.47
C ILE A 343 12.60 4.39 -31.75
N ILE A 344 12.18 3.64 -30.74
CA ILE A 344 11.90 2.20 -30.81
C ILE A 344 10.39 2.03 -30.67
N GLY A 345 9.73 1.34 -31.59
CA GLY A 345 8.27 1.27 -31.53
C GLY A 345 7.63 0.49 -32.66
N GLY A 346 6.30 0.55 -32.69
CA GLY A 346 5.50 0.13 -33.84
C GLY A 346 5.98 0.78 -35.14
N LYS A 347 5.89 0.02 -36.23
CA LYS A 347 6.42 0.41 -37.55
C LYS A 347 5.83 1.72 -38.11
N SER A 348 4.66 2.14 -37.61
CA SER A 348 3.96 3.35 -38.07
C SER A 348 4.16 4.54 -37.13
N CYS A 349 4.87 4.38 -36.01
CA CYS A 349 5.13 5.44 -35.05
C CYS A 349 5.93 6.60 -35.67
N GLU A 350 5.65 7.83 -35.24
CA GLU A 350 6.31 9.02 -35.78
C GLU A 350 7.82 8.98 -35.52
N GLY A 351 8.62 8.93 -36.59
CA GLY A 351 10.08 8.99 -36.49
C GLY A 351 10.72 7.69 -36.00
N VAL A 352 9.99 6.57 -35.97
CA VAL A 352 10.54 5.27 -35.57
C VAL A 352 11.82 4.93 -36.35
N THR A 353 12.81 4.46 -35.61
CA THR A 353 14.15 4.08 -36.12
C THR A 353 14.41 2.59 -36.04
N SER A 354 13.69 1.87 -35.16
CA SER A 354 13.78 0.42 -35.01
C SER A 354 12.44 -0.15 -34.55
N THR A 355 12.10 -1.33 -35.07
CA THR A 355 10.92 -2.11 -34.68
C THR A 355 11.35 -3.55 -34.42
N PRO A 356 11.67 -3.90 -33.17
CA PRO A 356 12.02 -5.26 -32.79
C PRO A 356 10.90 -6.24 -33.14
N ALA A 357 11.26 -7.47 -33.53
CA ALA A 357 10.30 -8.53 -33.82
C ALA A 357 9.57 -8.99 -32.54
N HIS A 358 8.43 -9.66 -32.70
CA HIS A 358 7.74 -10.28 -31.57
C HIS A 358 8.66 -11.27 -30.84
N GLY A 359 8.78 -11.10 -29.53
CA GLY A 359 9.64 -11.91 -28.67
C GLY A 359 11.12 -11.52 -28.68
N GLU A 360 11.52 -10.57 -29.52
CA GLU A 360 12.90 -10.06 -29.55
C GLU A 360 13.21 -9.31 -28.24
N SER A 361 14.45 -9.47 -27.77
CA SER A 361 14.93 -8.85 -26.54
C SER A 361 16.12 -7.95 -26.79
N PHE A 362 16.16 -6.85 -26.04
CA PHE A 362 17.28 -5.91 -25.97
C PHE A 362 17.40 -5.39 -24.53
N THR A 363 18.35 -4.49 -24.28
CA THR A 363 18.57 -3.93 -22.94
C THR A 363 18.54 -2.41 -22.93
N ILE A 364 18.13 -1.85 -21.80
CA ILE A 364 18.31 -0.43 -21.46
C ILE A 364 19.17 -0.41 -20.20
N GLY A 365 20.44 -0.02 -20.31
CA GLY A 365 21.42 -0.28 -19.25
C GLY A 365 21.44 -1.77 -18.89
N SER A 366 21.05 -2.07 -17.66
CA SER A 366 20.93 -3.43 -17.13
C SER A 366 19.51 -4.02 -17.15
N ILE A 367 18.50 -3.24 -17.54
CA ILE A 367 17.10 -3.68 -17.66
C ILE A 367 16.94 -4.53 -18.92
N ALA A 368 16.44 -5.76 -18.78
CA ALA A 368 16.07 -6.61 -19.91
C ALA A 368 14.69 -6.21 -20.44
N VAL A 369 14.58 -5.97 -21.74
CA VAL A 369 13.34 -5.58 -22.42
C VAL A 369 12.98 -6.63 -23.44
N LYS A 370 11.70 -7.00 -23.50
CA LYS A 370 11.14 -7.91 -24.50
C LYS A 370 9.96 -7.25 -25.22
N ALA A 371 10.01 -7.25 -26.55
CA ALA A 371 8.93 -6.76 -27.39
C ALA A 371 7.82 -7.81 -27.50
N LEU A 372 6.60 -7.46 -27.11
CA LEU A 372 5.43 -8.34 -27.22
C LEU A 372 4.43 -7.69 -28.18
N HIS A 373 4.45 -8.12 -29.44
CA HIS A 373 3.46 -7.63 -30.41
C HIS A 373 2.06 -8.08 -30.01
N THR A 374 1.13 -7.13 -29.96
CA THR A 374 -0.26 -7.29 -29.54
C THR A 374 -1.21 -6.59 -30.52
N PRO A 375 -1.19 -6.97 -31.82
CA PRO A 375 -2.04 -6.32 -32.81
C PRO A 375 -3.50 -6.46 -32.42
N CYS A 376 -4.25 -5.37 -32.46
CA CYS A 376 -5.72 -5.33 -32.47
C CYS A 376 -6.20 -3.88 -32.38
N HIS A 377 -5.80 -3.18 -31.31
CA HIS A 377 -6.12 -1.76 -31.14
C HIS A 377 -5.57 -0.97 -32.33
N THR A 378 -4.28 -1.19 -32.59
CA THR A 378 -3.65 -0.92 -33.89
C THR A 378 -2.87 -2.15 -34.33
N GLN A 379 -2.56 -2.25 -35.61
CA GLN A 379 -1.80 -3.36 -36.17
C GLN A 379 -0.30 -3.31 -35.84
N ASP A 380 0.19 -2.18 -35.33
CA ASP A 380 1.58 -2.02 -34.89
C ASP A 380 1.74 -1.89 -33.38
N SER A 381 0.71 -2.28 -32.60
CA SER A 381 0.77 -2.30 -31.14
C SER A 381 1.81 -3.28 -30.60
N ILE A 382 2.68 -2.77 -29.73
CA ILE A 382 3.69 -3.52 -28.99
C ILE A 382 3.57 -3.20 -27.49
N CYS A 383 3.46 -4.24 -26.68
CA CYS A 383 3.65 -4.16 -25.24
C CYS A 383 5.13 -4.40 -24.88
N TRP A 384 5.66 -3.67 -23.91
CA TRP A 384 7.05 -3.76 -23.49
C TRP A 384 7.16 -4.42 -22.13
N PHE A 385 7.54 -5.70 -22.11
CA PHE A 385 7.83 -6.41 -20.87
C PHE A 385 9.27 -6.13 -20.45
N MET A 386 9.45 -5.58 -19.25
CA MET A 386 10.76 -5.21 -18.72
C MET A 386 11.03 -5.93 -17.41
N GLN A 387 12.28 -6.38 -17.25
CA GLN A 387 12.74 -7.10 -16.07
C GLN A 387 14.05 -6.52 -15.55
N ASP A 388 14.11 -6.38 -14.23
CA ASP A 388 15.33 -6.04 -13.52
C ASP A 388 15.39 -6.78 -12.17
N GLY A 389 16.22 -7.81 -12.10
CA GLY A 389 16.21 -8.76 -10.99
C GLY A 389 14.83 -9.41 -10.85
N ASP A 390 14.23 -9.29 -9.66
CA ASP A 390 12.89 -9.83 -9.37
C ASP A 390 11.76 -8.91 -9.86
N GLN A 391 12.05 -7.63 -10.17
CA GLN A 391 11.05 -6.68 -10.65
C GLN A 391 10.64 -7.01 -12.08
N LYS A 392 9.34 -7.06 -12.32
CA LYS A 392 8.74 -7.36 -13.62
C LYS A 392 7.62 -6.37 -13.87
N VAL A 393 7.67 -5.70 -15.01
CA VAL A 393 6.63 -4.75 -15.41
C VAL A 393 6.28 -4.93 -16.88
N VAL A 394 5.07 -4.52 -17.27
CA VAL A 394 4.68 -4.46 -18.67
C VAL A 394 3.99 -3.14 -18.98
N PHE A 395 4.51 -2.44 -19.97
CA PHE A 395 3.88 -1.24 -20.54
C PHE A 395 2.97 -1.66 -21.68
N THR A 396 1.67 -1.46 -21.53
CA THR A 396 0.67 -2.12 -22.38
C THR A 396 0.04 -1.21 -23.42
N GLY A 397 0.33 0.10 -23.37
CA GLY A 397 -0.32 1.11 -24.17
C GLY A 397 -1.83 0.90 -24.13
N ASP A 398 -2.44 0.77 -25.30
CA ASP A 398 -3.87 0.64 -25.46
C ASP A 398 -4.34 -0.79 -25.68
N THR A 399 -3.48 -1.79 -25.46
CA THR A 399 -3.89 -3.20 -25.53
C THR A 399 -4.66 -3.58 -24.26
N LEU A 400 -4.03 -3.44 -23.10
CA LEU A 400 -4.56 -3.79 -21.78
C LEU A 400 -4.65 -2.55 -20.90
N PHE A 401 -5.82 -2.33 -20.31
CA PHE A 401 -6.06 -1.34 -19.25
C PHE A 401 -6.46 -2.09 -17.97
N HIS A 402 -6.36 -1.45 -16.81
CA HIS A 402 -6.93 -2.03 -15.59
C HIS A 402 -8.43 -2.28 -15.76
N SER A 403 -8.83 -3.55 -15.65
CA SER A 403 -10.21 -4.04 -15.87
C SER A 403 -10.81 -3.70 -17.25
N GLY A 404 -9.97 -3.45 -18.25
CA GLY A 404 -10.41 -3.13 -19.61
C GLY A 404 -9.42 -3.53 -20.70
N CYS A 405 -9.78 -3.22 -21.94
CA CYS A 405 -8.90 -3.34 -23.11
C CYS A 405 -9.17 -2.20 -24.10
N GLY A 406 -8.28 -2.06 -25.08
CA GLY A 406 -8.44 -1.14 -26.21
C GLY A 406 -9.72 -1.38 -27.00
N LYS A 407 -10.19 -0.32 -27.68
CA LYS A 407 -11.13 -0.51 -28.80
C LYS A 407 -10.40 -1.15 -29.98
N PHE A 408 -11.09 -1.98 -30.74
CA PHE A 408 -10.51 -2.72 -31.86
C PHE A 408 -10.62 -1.84 -33.12
N PHE A 409 -9.79 -0.80 -33.24
CA PHE A 409 -9.89 0.12 -34.37
C PHE A 409 -9.39 -0.50 -35.67
N GLU A 410 -8.30 -1.27 -35.60
CA GLU A 410 -7.65 -1.86 -36.78
C GLU A 410 -7.63 -3.39 -36.75
N GLY A 411 -8.36 -4.00 -35.84
CA GLY A 411 -8.30 -5.43 -35.58
C GLY A 411 -9.62 -6.02 -35.12
N ASN A 412 -9.55 -7.24 -34.61
CA ASN A 412 -10.73 -8.04 -34.28
C ASN A 412 -10.62 -8.75 -32.91
N ALA A 413 -11.68 -9.47 -32.55
CA ALA A 413 -11.77 -10.15 -31.26
C ALA A 413 -10.79 -11.32 -31.12
N GLU A 414 -10.44 -12.03 -32.20
CA GLU A 414 -9.46 -13.12 -32.16
C GLU A 414 -8.07 -12.58 -31.85
N GLU A 415 -7.72 -11.45 -32.47
CA GLU A 415 -6.49 -10.71 -32.22
C GLU A 415 -6.42 -10.20 -30.78
N MET A 416 -7.46 -9.52 -30.27
CA MET A 416 -7.46 -9.06 -28.87
C MET A 416 -7.44 -10.23 -27.88
N HIS A 417 -8.19 -11.30 -28.15
CA HIS A 417 -8.17 -12.49 -27.31
C HIS A 417 -6.77 -13.10 -27.27
N THR A 418 -6.09 -13.19 -28.41
CA THR A 418 -4.70 -13.65 -28.47
C THR A 418 -3.76 -12.71 -27.71
N ALA A 419 -3.88 -11.39 -27.90
CA ALA A 419 -3.07 -10.40 -27.21
C ALA A 419 -3.21 -10.50 -25.69
N LEU A 420 -4.44 -10.51 -25.16
CA LEU A 420 -4.68 -10.52 -23.72
C LEU A 420 -4.48 -11.91 -23.10
N ASN A 421 -5.13 -12.93 -23.65
CA ASN A 421 -5.28 -14.24 -23.00
C ASN A 421 -4.20 -15.26 -23.40
N LYS A 422 -3.42 -15.00 -24.46
CA LYS A 422 -2.30 -15.87 -24.86
C LYS A 422 -0.96 -15.18 -24.67
N THR A 423 -0.83 -13.92 -25.07
CA THR A 423 0.46 -13.20 -24.99
C THR A 423 0.66 -12.58 -23.60
N LEU A 424 -0.22 -11.69 -23.14
CA LEU A 424 -0.04 -10.99 -21.85
C LEU A 424 -0.34 -11.88 -20.65
N ALA A 425 -1.36 -12.74 -20.72
CA ALA A 425 -1.67 -13.69 -19.65
C ALA A 425 -0.57 -14.76 -19.43
N ALA A 426 0.32 -14.98 -20.41
CA ALA A 426 1.47 -15.86 -20.26
C ALA A 426 2.64 -15.23 -19.49
N LEU A 427 2.57 -13.92 -19.20
CA LEU A 427 3.54 -13.28 -18.32
C LEU A 427 3.37 -13.76 -16.88
N PRO A 428 4.45 -13.70 -16.06
CA PRO A 428 4.37 -13.99 -14.63
C PRO A 428 3.28 -13.14 -13.95
N ASP A 429 2.52 -13.75 -13.03
CA ASP A 429 1.39 -13.08 -12.37
C ASP A 429 1.80 -11.82 -11.60
N ASP A 430 3.02 -11.79 -11.06
CA ASP A 430 3.59 -10.64 -10.34
C ASP A 430 4.06 -9.49 -11.25
N THR A 431 3.86 -9.60 -12.57
CA THR A 431 4.21 -8.54 -13.53
C THR A 431 3.28 -7.34 -13.39
N VAL A 432 3.81 -6.21 -12.94
CA VAL A 432 3.06 -4.97 -12.71
C VAL A 432 2.67 -4.30 -14.04
N VAL A 433 1.42 -3.86 -14.18
CA VAL A 433 0.88 -3.31 -15.41
C VAL A 433 0.91 -1.77 -15.42
N PHE A 434 1.40 -1.20 -16.52
CA PHE A 434 1.44 0.24 -16.80
C PHE A 434 0.71 0.56 -18.12
N PRO A 435 -0.58 0.94 -18.04
CA PRO A 435 -1.42 1.15 -19.22
C PRO A 435 -1.28 2.55 -19.85
N GLY A 436 -1.74 2.71 -21.10
CA GLY A 436 -1.68 4.01 -21.80
C GLY A 436 -2.54 5.12 -21.20
N HIS A 437 -3.63 4.76 -20.52
CA HIS A 437 -4.64 5.70 -20.04
C HIS A 437 -5.20 5.35 -18.64
N GLU A 438 -5.64 6.40 -17.94
CA GLU A 438 -6.43 6.29 -16.71
C GLU A 438 -7.92 6.07 -17.01
N TYR A 439 -8.27 4.87 -17.48
CA TYR A 439 -9.66 4.44 -17.72
C TYR A 439 -10.23 3.56 -16.60
N THR A 440 -9.50 3.34 -15.52
CA THR A 440 -9.82 2.31 -14.52
C THR A 440 -11.20 2.49 -13.91
N LYS A 441 -11.60 3.75 -13.60
CA LYS A 441 -12.94 4.06 -13.07
C LYS A 441 -14.08 3.67 -14.00
N SER A 442 -13.94 3.93 -15.30
CA SER A 442 -15.00 3.60 -16.27
C SER A 442 -14.98 2.11 -16.62
N ASN A 443 -13.78 1.51 -16.68
CA ASN A 443 -13.58 0.09 -16.91
C ASN A 443 -14.19 -0.77 -15.80
N VAL A 444 -13.90 -0.46 -14.54
CA VAL A 444 -14.39 -1.26 -13.42
C VAL A 444 -15.92 -1.13 -13.24
N LYS A 445 -16.51 0.03 -13.56
CA LYS A 445 -17.98 0.18 -13.63
C LYS A 445 -18.61 -0.74 -14.67
N PHE A 446 -17.99 -0.84 -15.85
CA PHE A 446 -18.45 -1.79 -16.87
C PHE A 446 -18.26 -3.23 -16.41
N ALA A 447 -17.08 -3.58 -15.87
CA ALA A 447 -16.80 -4.91 -15.35
C ALA A 447 -17.83 -5.33 -14.29
N ALA A 448 -18.15 -4.46 -13.33
CA ALA A 448 -19.16 -4.70 -12.30
C ALA A 448 -20.59 -4.87 -12.84
N SER A 449 -20.87 -4.39 -14.06
CA SER A 449 -22.15 -4.63 -14.74
C SER A 449 -22.24 -6.01 -15.41
N VAL A 450 -21.08 -6.64 -15.66
CA VAL A 450 -20.96 -7.96 -16.31
C VAL A 450 -20.77 -9.05 -15.25
N LEU A 451 -19.89 -8.83 -14.29
CA LEU A 451 -19.53 -9.80 -13.26
C LEU A 451 -19.24 -9.05 -11.96
N GLN A 452 -19.83 -9.50 -10.85
CA GLN A 452 -19.52 -8.95 -9.53
C GLN A 452 -18.78 -9.98 -8.70
N ASN A 453 -17.52 -9.70 -8.41
CA ASN A 453 -16.72 -10.50 -7.49
C ASN A 453 -15.85 -9.60 -6.61
N GLU A 454 -15.22 -10.21 -5.61
CA GLU A 454 -14.37 -9.51 -4.65
C GLU A 454 -13.25 -8.69 -5.33
N ALA A 455 -12.62 -9.24 -6.36
CA ALA A 455 -11.53 -8.57 -7.08
C ALA A 455 -12.00 -7.29 -7.81
N ILE A 456 -13.17 -7.33 -8.46
CA ILE A 456 -13.76 -6.16 -9.13
C ILE A 456 -14.18 -5.11 -8.09
N LEU A 457 -14.79 -5.53 -6.97
CA LEU A 457 -15.17 -4.61 -5.89
C LEU A 457 -13.96 -3.93 -5.25
N LYS A 458 -12.87 -4.68 -5.02
CA LYS A 458 -11.61 -4.15 -4.49
C LYS A 458 -11.01 -3.12 -5.46
N LEU A 459 -10.98 -3.43 -6.75
CA LEU A 459 -10.51 -2.48 -7.76
C LEU A 459 -11.42 -1.24 -7.82
N GLN A 460 -12.74 -1.41 -7.72
CA GLN A 460 -13.69 -0.30 -7.78
C GLN A 460 -13.44 0.67 -6.63
N LYS A 461 -13.35 0.15 -5.40
CA LYS A 461 -13.01 0.95 -4.22
C LYS A 461 -11.66 1.66 -4.39
N PHE A 462 -10.64 0.94 -4.83
CA PHE A 462 -9.31 1.53 -5.07
C PHE A 462 -9.39 2.66 -6.10
N ALA A 463 -10.10 2.46 -7.20
CA ALA A 463 -10.28 3.47 -8.22
C ALA A 463 -11.04 4.69 -7.67
N GLU A 464 -12.07 4.52 -6.85
CA GLU A 464 -12.81 5.63 -6.24
C GLU A 464 -11.94 6.48 -5.31
N GLU A 465 -11.05 5.84 -4.54
CA GLU A 465 -10.17 6.49 -3.57
C GLU A 465 -8.91 7.13 -4.21
N ASN A 466 -8.54 6.73 -5.43
CA ASN A 466 -7.31 7.17 -6.09
C ASN A 466 -7.59 7.92 -7.40
N LYS A 467 -6.71 8.89 -7.70
CA LYS A 467 -6.75 9.60 -8.99
C LYS A 467 -6.01 8.84 -10.09
N GLU A 468 -5.03 8.06 -9.70
CA GLU A 468 -4.07 7.38 -10.56
C GLU A 468 -3.92 5.93 -10.09
N THR A 469 -3.93 4.99 -11.02
CA THR A 469 -4.01 3.55 -10.75
C THR A 469 -2.92 2.74 -11.43
N GLN A 470 -2.19 3.33 -12.38
CA GLN A 470 -1.07 2.71 -13.07
C GLN A 470 0.01 2.23 -12.10
N GLY A 471 0.58 1.05 -12.37
CA GLY A 471 1.63 0.47 -11.54
C GLY A 471 1.16 -0.06 -10.18
N LYS A 472 -0.16 -0.22 -9.97
CA LYS A 472 -0.74 -0.69 -8.70
C LYS A 472 -1.27 -2.12 -8.75
N PHE A 473 -1.56 -2.63 -9.95
CA PHE A 473 -2.07 -3.98 -10.18
C PHE A 473 -1.15 -4.73 -11.15
N ASN A 474 -1.16 -6.05 -11.04
CA ASN A 474 -0.35 -6.94 -11.85
C ASN A 474 -1.20 -7.84 -12.77
N ILE A 475 -0.54 -8.61 -13.63
CA ILE A 475 -1.20 -9.55 -14.54
C ILE A 475 -2.09 -10.56 -13.79
N GLY A 476 -1.66 -11.02 -12.61
CA GLY A 476 -2.44 -11.91 -11.75
C GLY A 476 -3.72 -11.27 -11.23
N ASP A 477 -3.71 -9.98 -10.93
CA ASP A 477 -4.90 -9.20 -10.56
C ASP A 477 -5.84 -9.02 -11.75
N GLU A 478 -5.30 -8.68 -12.93
CA GLU A 478 -6.12 -8.52 -14.15
C GLU A 478 -6.87 -9.80 -14.51
N LYS A 479 -6.24 -10.97 -14.39
CA LYS A 479 -6.90 -12.28 -14.58
C LYS A 479 -8.09 -12.48 -13.63
N LYS A 480 -8.16 -11.76 -12.50
CA LYS A 480 -9.25 -11.85 -11.53
C LYS A 480 -10.33 -10.80 -11.71
N HIS A 481 -10.00 -9.59 -12.17
CA HIS A 481 -10.98 -8.48 -12.23
C HIS A 481 -11.22 -7.92 -13.64
N ASN A 482 -10.50 -8.36 -14.66
CA ASN A 482 -10.68 -7.91 -16.04
C ASN A 482 -11.56 -8.89 -16.81
N VAL A 483 -12.79 -8.49 -17.13
CA VAL A 483 -13.75 -9.34 -17.84
C VAL A 483 -13.25 -9.78 -19.23
N PHE A 484 -12.38 -9.00 -19.87
CA PHE A 484 -11.76 -9.36 -21.15
C PHE A 484 -10.67 -10.43 -21.02
N MET A 485 -10.14 -10.64 -19.80
CA MET A 485 -9.18 -11.71 -19.49
C MET A 485 -9.84 -12.96 -18.90
N ARG A 486 -11.18 -13.00 -18.90
CA ARG A 486 -12.01 -14.05 -18.27
C ARG A 486 -13.08 -14.57 -19.22
N VAL A 487 -12.75 -14.67 -20.50
CA VAL A 487 -13.70 -15.06 -21.56
C VAL A 487 -14.23 -16.49 -21.43
N ASP A 488 -13.55 -17.34 -20.65
CA ASP A 488 -13.98 -18.70 -20.33
C ASP A 488 -14.84 -18.78 -19.04
N ASP A 489 -15.12 -17.66 -18.40
CA ASP A 489 -15.90 -17.63 -17.16
C ASP A 489 -17.39 -17.92 -17.45
N PRO A 490 -18.00 -18.93 -16.80
CA PRO A 490 -19.39 -19.31 -17.07
C PRO A 490 -20.41 -18.20 -16.81
N GLU A 491 -20.17 -17.30 -15.86
CA GLU A 491 -21.08 -16.19 -15.58
C GLU A 491 -20.98 -15.12 -16.68
N ILE A 492 -19.77 -14.88 -17.18
CA ILE A 492 -19.54 -13.97 -18.32
C ILE A 492 -20.13 -14.55 -19.61
N GLN A 493 -19.95 -15.84 -19.87
CA GLN A 493 -20.56 -16.55 -21.00
C GLN A 493 -22.09 -16.45 -20.95
N LYS A 494 -22.68 -16.61 -19.76
CA LYS A 494 -24.12 -16.45 -19.55
C LYS A 494 -24.60 -15.02 -19.83
N VAL A 495 -23.87 -14.01 -19.39
CA VAL A 495 -24.21 -12.59 -19.61
C VAL A 495 -24.08 -12.20 -21.08
N THR A 496 -23.07 -12.73 -21.78
CA THR A 496 -22.85 -12.46 -23.20
C THR A 496 -23.77 -13.29 -24.11
N GLY A 497 -24.22 -14.45 -23.65
CA GLY A 497 -24.96 -15.42 -24.47
C GLY A 497 -24.07 -16.24 -25.40
N GLU A 498 -22.75 -16.15 -25.24
CA GLU A 498 -21.74 -16.79 -26.10
C GLU A 498 -20.93 -17.80 -25.28
N GLN A 499 -20.41 -18.84 -25.94
CA GLN A 499 -19.58 -19.89 -25.32
C GLN A 499 -18.16 -19.94 -25.90
N ASP A 500 -18.00 -19.53 -27.15
CA ASP A 500 -16.68 -19.44 -27.79
C ASP A 500 -15.92 -18.22 -27.24
N PRO A 501 -14.68 -18.36 -26.75
CA PRO A 501 -13.92 -17.26 -26.14
C PRO A 501 -13.75 -16.03 -27.03
N VAL A 502 -13.64 -16.22 -28.35
CA VAL A 502 -13.53 -15.12 -29.32
C VAL A 502 -14.87 -14.42 -29.50
N ALA A 503 -15.97 -15.18 -29.57
CA ALA A 503 -17.33 -14.62 -29.59
C ALA A 503 -17.65 -13.84 -28.30
N VAL A 504 -17.28 -14.38 -27.13
CA VAL A 504 -17.40 -13.69 -25.82
C VAL A 504 -16.61 -12.38 -25.82
N MET A 505 -15.36 -12.40 -26.29
CA MET A 505 -14.53 -11.20 -26.43
C MET A 505 -15.20 -10.15 -27.33
N ALA A 506 -15.70 -10.54 -28.50
CA ALA A 506 -16.41 -9.65 -29.42
C ALA A 506 -17.64 -9.03 -28.75
N LYS A 507 -18.42 -9.85 -28.03
CA LYS A 507 -19.64 -9.40 -27.37
C LYS A 507 -19.37 -8.44 -26.22
N LEU A 508 -18.41 -8.75 -25.34
CA LEU A 508 -17.97 -7.85 -24.27
C LEU A 508 -17.50 -6.51 -24.83
N ARG A 509 -16.75 -6.53 -25.94
CA ARG A 509 -16.25 -5.30 -26.56
C ARG A 509 -17.39 -4.44 -27.08
N GLU A 510 -18.37 -5.03 -27.75
CA GLU A 510 -19.60 -4.37 -28.20
C GLU A 510 -20.39 -3.79 -27.02
N MET A 511 -20.60 -4.57 -25.96
CA MET A 511 -21.28 -4.12 -24.75
C MET A 511 -20.59 -2.90 -24.15
N LYS A 512 -19.26 -2.93 -23.99
CA LYS A 512 -18.49 -1.80 -23.44
C LYS A 512 -18.50 -0.57 -24.35
N ASN A 513 -18.55 -0.77 -25.67
CA ASN A 513 -18.63 0.35 -26.62
C ASN A 513 -19.96 1.12 -26.50
N ASN A 514 -21.03 0.44 -26.08
CA ASN A 514 -22.37 1.00 -25.92
C ASN A 514 -22.72 1.31 -24.45
N PHE A 515 -21.82 1.02 -23.51
CA PHE A 515 -22.01 1.25 -22.08
C PHE A 515 -21.90 2.74 -21.75
N LYS A 516 -22.84 3.24 -20.95
CA LYS A 516 -22.97 4.66 -20.58
C LYS A 516 -22.66 4.91 -19.12
#